data_AF-A0A969P6A7-F1
#
_entry.id   AF-A0A969P6A7-F1
#
_cell.length_a   1.000
_cell.length_b   1.000
_cell.length_c   1.000
_cell.angle_alpha   90.00
_cell.angle_beta   90.00
_cell.angle_gamma   90.00
#
_symmetry.space_group_name_H-M   'P 1'
#
loop_
_entity.id
_entity.type
_entity.pdbx_description
1 polymer ?
#
loop_
_entity_poly.entity_id
_entity_poly.type
_entity_poly.pdbx_seq_one_letter_code
_entity_poly.pdbx_strand_id
1 'polypeptide(L)'
;MVLNFAIVALSSTILAGILAISLVKAFSLGEEAGIRSLAATILPFTAITYIIFFSRSYRPTNKIPDGILYFLFTFWTTALFALSNFLFSRRIPVHVGEFTISLTICLLIFIFKHYPLRSLFSCSYGVVSGFLLYIFLFGLPNLVVNPG
;
A
#
# COMPACT_ATOMS: atom_id res chain seq x y z
N MET A 1 -0.71 -24.09 -2.24
CA MET A 1 0.39 -23.37 -1.56
C MET A 1 1.09 -22.40 -2.50
N VAL A 2 1.51 -22.83 -3.70
CA VAL A 2 2.14 -21.95 -4.72
C VAL A 2 1.29 -20.73 -5.07
N LEU A 3 -0.03 -20.90 -5.23
CA LEU A 3 -0.96 -19.80 -5.53
C LEU A 3 -0.94 -18.69 -4.46
N ASN A 4 -0.89 -19.06 -3.18
CA ASN A 4 -0.89 -18.07 -2.09
C ASN A 4 0.38 -17.23 -2.09
N PHE A 5 1.54 -17.86 -2.33
CA PHE A 5 2.80 -17.15 -2.48
C PHE A 5 2.82 -16.24 -3.71
N ALA A 6 2.27 -16.72 -4.84
CA ALA A 6 2.11 -15.89 -6.03
C ALA A 6 1.26 -14.65 -5.76
N ILE A 7 0.21 -14.75 -4.95
CA ILE A 7 -0.66 -13.62 -4.60
C ILE A 7 0.00 -12.65 -3.64
N VAL A 8 0.76 -13.14 -2.66
CA VAL A 8 1.59 -12.27 -1.81
C VAL A 8 2.60 -11.50 -2.65
N ALA A 9 3.30 -12.19 -3.56
CA ALA A 9 4.24 -11.57 -4.48
C ALA A 9 3.55 -10.52 -5.35
N LEU A 10 2.43 -10.87 -5.98
CA LEU A 10 1.66 -9.98 -6.85
C LEU A 10 1.15 -8.74 -6.10
N SER A 11 0.58 -8.91 -4.90
CA SER A 11 0.13 -7.78 -4.06
C SER A 11 1.29 -6.84 -3.70
N SER A 12 2.45 -7.40 -3.38
CA SER A 12 3.66 -6.63 -3.06
C SER A 12 4.18 -5.89 -4.29
N THR A 13 4.20 -6.55 -5.46
CA THR A 13 4.60 -5.96 -6.74
C THR A 13 3.67 -4.82 -7.15
N ILE A 14 2.35 -4.97 -6.98
CA ILE A 14 1.38 -3.90 -7.27
C ILE A 14 1.66 -2.67 -6.40
N LEU A 15 1.77 -2.84 -5.08
CA LEU A 15 1.99 -1.73 -4.16
C LEU A 15 3.35 -1.07 -4.37
N ALA A 16 4.43 -1.86 -4.47
CA ALA A 16 5.78 -1.36 -4.68
C ALA A 16 5.96 -0.72 -6.05
N GLY A 17 5.37 -1.32 -7.10
CA GLY A 17 5.42 -0.79 -8.46
C GLY A 17 4.74 0.58 -8.56
N ILE A 18 3.55 0.72 -7.97
CA ILE A 18 2.83 2.00 -7.99
C ILE A 18 3.57 3.07 -7.18
N LEU A 19 4.17 2.69 -6.04
CA LEU A 19 5.00 3.59 -5.25
C LEU A 19 6.23 4.07 -6.03
N ALA A 20 6.93 3.15 -6.72
CA ALA A 20 8.09 3.47 -7.53
C ALA A 20 7.74 4.41 -8.70
N ILE A 21 6.64 4.13 -9.41
CA ILE A 21 6.14 5.00 -10.49
C ILE A 21 5.80 6.40 -9.95
N SER A 22 5.17 6.47 -8.77
CA SER A 22 4.81 7.75 -8.14
C SER A 22 6.05 8.57 -7.78
N LEU A 23 7.07 7.92 -7.19
CA LEU A 23 8.36 8.53 -6.87
C LEU A 23 9.05 9.10 -8.12
N VAL A 24 9.19 8.29 -9.17
CA VAL A 24 9.81 8.74 -10.44
C VAL A 24 9.08 9.96 -10.99
N LYS A 25 7.75 9.96 -10.93
CA LYS A 25 6.93 11.08 -11.38
C LYS A 25 7.09 12.32 -10.49
N ALA A 26 7.21 12.16 -9.18
CA ALA A 26 7.48 13.26 -8.27
C ALA A 26 8.83 13.94 -8.58
N PHE A 27 9.88 13.16 -8.88
CA PHE A 27 11.17 13.71 -9.32
C PHE A 27 11.08 14.41 -10.68
N SER A 28 10.22 13.96 -11.61
CA SER A 28 10.01 14.67 -12.88
C SER A 28 9.30 16.02 -12.72
N LEU A 29 8.54 16.22 -11.64
CA LEU A 29 7.88 17.50 -11.34
C LEU A 29 8.83 18.51 -10.68
N GLY A 30 9.96 18.04 -10.13
CA GLY A 30 11.01 18.87 -9.53
C GLY A 30 11.73 18.19 -8.37
N GLU A 31 12.95 18.64 -8.08
CA GLU A 31 13.79 18.06 -7.01
C GLU A 31 13.14 18.17 -5.62
N GLU A 32 12.54 19.32 -5.30
CA GLU A 32 11.85 19.53 -4.02
C GLU A 32 10.67 18.57 -3.84
N ALA A 33 9.89 18.35 -4.90
CA ALA A 33 8.78 17.39 -4.90
C ALA A 33 9.28 15.95 -4.76
N GLY A 34 10.34 15.58 -5.48
CA GLY A 34 10.97 14.27 -5.35
C GLY A 34 11.47 13.98 -3.93
N ILE A 35 12.15 14.94 -3.30
CA ILE A 35 12.66 14.80 -1.93
C ILE A 35 11.50 14.68 -0.92
N ARG A 36 10.43 15.47 -1.08
CA ARG A 36 9.23 15.37 -0.22
C ARG A 36 8.51 14.03 -0.37
N SER A 37 8.41 13.51 -1.59
CA SER A 37 7.87 12.19 -1.92
C SER A 37 8.68 11.06 -1.27
N LEU A 38 10.00 11.16 -1.37
CA LEU A 38 10.93 10.21 -0.77
C LEU A 38 10.85 10.23 0.76
N ALA A 39 10.79 11.42 1.36
CA ALA A 39 10.57 11.57 2.80
C ALA A 39 9.23 10.95 3.23
N ALA A 40 8.13 11.26 2.52
CA ALA A 40 6.81 10.70 2.78
C ALA A 40 6.77 9.17 2.68
N THR A 41 7.54 8.61 1.75
CA THR A 41 7.66 7.16 1.56
C THR A 41 8.44 6.48 2.69
N ILE A 42 9.54 7.08 3.15
CA ILE A 42 10.43 6.49 4.16
C ILE A 42 9.85 6.59 5.57
N LEU A 43 9.09 7.66 5.85
CA LEU A 43 8.54 7.95 7.18
C LEU A 43 7.73 6.80 7.81
N PRO A 44 6.80 6.12 7.12
CA PRO A 44 6.11 4.99 7.71
C PRO A 44 7.04 3.81 8.00
N PHE A 45 8.08 3.56 7.18
CA PHE A 45 9.06 2.50 7.45
C PHE A 45 9.90 2.80 8.68
N THR A 46 10.38 4.04 8.85
CA THR A 46 11.14 4.44 10.04
C THR A 46 10.26 4.40 11.29
N ALA A 47 9.01 4.90 11.20
CA ALA A 47 8.05 4.86 12.29
C ALA A 47 7.73 3.42 12.73
N ILE A 48 7.47 2.50 11.79
CA ILE A 48 7.21 1.11 12.13
C ILE A 48 8.44 0.39 12.67
N THR A 49 9.62 0.68 12.13
CA THR A 49 10.87 0.11 12.67
C THR A 49 11.08 0.55 14.12
N TYR A 50 10.83 1.83 14.41
CA TYR A 50 10.86 2.37 15.77
C TYR A 50 9.83 1.69 16.68
N ILE A 51 8.57 1.61 16.26
CA ILE A 51 7.50 0.94 17.03
C ILE A 51 7.86 -0.53 17.29
N ILE A 52 8.31 -1.27 16.28
CA ILE A 52 8.68 -2.69 16.44
C ILE A 52 9.87 -2.85 17.39
N PHE A 53 10.87 -1.97 17.32
CA PHE A 53 12.07 -2.07 18.14
C PHE A 53 11.80 -1.72 19.60
N PHE A 54 11.04 -0.65 19.86
CA PHE A 54 10.74 -0.17 21.20
C PHE A 54 9.54 -0.85 21.85
N SER A 55 8.55 -1.30 21.06
CA SER A 55 7.34 -1.96 21.56
C SER A 55 7.51 -3.48 21.68
N ARG A 56 8.66 -3.95 22.21
CA ARG A 56 8.96 -5.39 22.43
C ARG A 56 7.86 -6.20 23.15
N SER A 57 6.83 -5.56 23.69
CA SER A 57 5.68 -6.16 24.38
C SER A 57 4.35 -6.22 23.61
N TYR A 58 4.23 -5.72 22.36
CA TYR A 58 2.94 -5.79 21.67
C TYR A 58 2.69 -7.18 21.06
N ARG A 59 2.08 -8.07 21.85
CA ARG A 59 1.44 -9.29 21.36
C ARG A 59 -0.05 -9.02 21.21
N PRO A 60 -0.58 -8.90 19.99
CA PRO A 60 -2.01 -8.73 19.82
C PRO A 60 -2.74 -9.97 20.38
N THR A 61 -3.47 -9.78 21.48
CA THR A 61 -4.18 -10.85 22.21
C THR A 61 -5.42 -11.32 21.46
N ASN A 62 -5.98 -10.47 20.58
CA ASN A 62 -7.17 -10.78 19.80
C ASN A 62 -6.81 -11.17 18.36
N LYS A 63 -7.25 -12.38 17.97
CA LYS A 63 -7.23 -12.84 16.59
C LYS A 63 -8.37 -12.14 15.84
N ILE A 64 -8.02 -11.27 14.90
CA ILE A 64 -8.99 -10.69 13.97
C ILE A 64 -9.39 -11.78 12.97
N PRO A 65 -10.69 -12.03 12.74
CA PRO A 65 -11.14 -12.99 11.74
C PRO A 65 -10.59 -12.68 10.34
N ASP A 66 -10.04 -13.70 9.67
CA ASP A 66 -9.40 -13.52 8.36
C ASP A 66 -10.35 -12.93 7.32
N GLY A 67 -11.64 -13.29 7.35
CA GLY A 67 -12.64 -12.72 6.44
C GLY A 67 -12.80 -11.20 6.59
N ILE A 68 -12.72 -10.67 7.81
CA ILE A 68 -12.79 -9.23 8.05
C ILE A 68 -11.55 -8.54 7.49
N LEU A 69 -10.37 -9.13 7.66
CA LEU A 69 -9.13 -8.62 7.07
C LEU A 69 -9.20 -8.58 5.54
N TYR A 70 -9.76 -9.61 4.90
CA TYR A 70 -9.96 -9.64 3.45
C TYR A 70 -10.82 -8.45 2.98
N PHE A 71 -12.02 -8.29 3.55
CA PHE A 71 -12.92 -7.21 3.15
C PHE A 71 -12.31 -5.84 3.45
N LEU A 72 -11.70 -5.67 4.63
CA LEU A 72 -11.05 -4.43 5.03
C LEU A 72 -9.96 -4.04 4.02
N PHE A 73 -9.05 -4.96 3.67
CA PHE A 73 -8.00 -4.67 2.69
C PHE A 73 -8.56 -4.48 1.27
N THR A 74 -9.64 -5.16 0.90
CA THR A 74 -10.30 -4.96 -0.40
C THR A 74 -10.86 -3.55 -0.52
N PHE A 75 -11.66 -3.11 0.45
CA PHE A 75 -12.23 -1.76 0.47
C PHE A 75 -11.15 -0.70 0.64
N TRP A 76 -10.18 -0.94 1.53
CA TRP A 76 -9.06 -0.04 1.76
C TRP A 76 -8.24 0.18 0.49
N THR A 77 -7.84 -0.88 -0.20
CA THR A 77 -7.05 -0.73 -1.44
C THR A 77 -7.84 -0.09 -2.57
N THR A 78 -9.11 -0.43 -2.72
CA THR A 78 -10.00 0.24 -3.68
C THR A 78 -10.07 1.75 -3.39
N ALA A 79 -10.31 2.12 -2.13
CA ALA A 79 -10.37 3.51 -1.69
C ALA A 79 -9.01 4.22 -1.85
N LEU A 80 -7.91 3.53 -1.57
CA LEU A 80 -6.56 4.04 -1.71
C LEU A 80 -6.26 4.40 -3.18
N PHE A 81 -6.61 3.53 -4.13
CA PHE A 81 -6.42 3.82 -5.55
C PHE A 81 -7.36 4.91 -6.07
N ALA A 82 -8.61 4.93 -5.60
CA ALA A 82 -9.55 6.02 -5.91
C ALA A 82 -9.03 7.37 -5.39
N LEU A 83 -8.56 7.40 -4.15
CA LEU A 83 -7.98 8.60 -3.54
C LEU A 83 -6.72 9.03 -4.27
N SER A 84 -5.81 8.11 -4.56
CA SER A 84 -4.56 8.42 -5.27
C SER A 84 -4.82 8.99 -6.66
N ASN A 85 -5.77 8.42 -7.41
CA ASN A 85 -6.18 8.95 -8.71
C ASN A 85 -6.85 10.34 -8.60
N PHE A 86 -7.71 10.54 -7.59
CA PHE A 86 -8.34 11.83 -7.33
C PHE A 86 -7.31 12.93 -6.98
N LEU A 87 -6.36 12.63 -6.09
CA LEU A 87 -5.29 13.53 -5.70
C LEU A 87 -4.45 13.92 -6.92
N PHE A 88 -4.13 12.93 -7.76
CA PHE A 88 -3.37 13.16 -8.99
C PHE A 88 -4.13 14.06 -9.97
N SER A 89 -5.43 13.79 -10.18
CA SER A 89 -6.27 14.58 -11.08
C SER A 89 -6.45 16.04 -10.63
N ARG A 90 -6.39 16.32 -9.32
CA ARG A 90 -6.54 17.68 -8.77
C ARG A 90 -5.21 18.41 -8.54
N ARG A 91 -4.07 17.86 -8.97
CA ARG A 91 -2.72 18.41 -8.70
C ARG A 91 -2.46 18.67 -7.20
N ILE A 92 -3.11 17.88 -6.33
CA ILE A 92 -2.87 17.91 -4.90
C ILE A 92 -1.51 17.21 -4.67
N PRO A 93 -0.69 17.64 -3.68
CA PRO A 93 0.63 17.05 -3.44
C PRO A 93 0.59 15.52 -3.39
N VAL A 94 1.30 14.90 -4.34
CA VAL A 94 1.39 13.45 -4.59
C VAL A 94 1.86 12.68 -3.35
N HIS A 95 2.58 13.36 -2.46
CA HIS A 95 3.16 12.86 -1.21
C HIS A 95 2.16 12.18 -0.27
N VAL A 96 0.89 12.61 -0.27
CA VAL A 96 -0.14 12.00 0.59
C VAL A 96 -0.52 10.60 0.11
N GLY A 97 -0.59 10.41 -1.21
CA GLY A 97 -0.87 9.09 -1.80
C GLY A 97 0.28 8.12 -1.54
N GLU A 98 1.51 8.58 -1.73
CA GLU A 98 2.74 7.80 -1.50
C GLU A 98 2.89 7.40 -0.03
N PHE A 99 2.61 8.32 0.90
CA PHE A 99 2.56 8.03 2.34
C PHE A 99 1.54 6.92 2.66
N THR A 100 0.36 6.98 2.05
CA THR A 100 -0.71 6.01 2.34
C THR A 100 -0.37 4.62 1.77
N ILE A 101 0.23 4.56 0.58
CA ILE A 101 0.70 3.30 -0.04
C ILE A 101 1.84 2.70 0.79
N SER A 102 2.84 3.50 1.14
CA SER A 102 3.97 3.04 1.94
C SER A 102 3.54 2.58 3.34
N LEU A 103 2.60 3.28 3.96
CA LEU A 103 1.94 2.86 5.21
C LEU A 103 1.21 1.51 5.06
N THR A 104 0.56 1.26 3.92
CA THR A 104 -0.11 -0.03 3.64
C THR A 104 0.89 -1.18 3.49
N ILE A 105 2.03 -0.96 2.81
CA ILE A 105 3.13 -1.94 2.72
C ILE A 105 3.67 -2.24 4.12
N CYS A 106 3.88 -1.19 4.90
CA CYS A 106 4.31 -1.25 6.28
C CYS A 106 3.36 -2.06 7.17
N LEU A 107 2.05 -1.86 7.04
CA LEU A 107 1.02 -2.67 7.71
C LEU A 107 1.09 -4.14 7.31
N LEU A 108 1.32 -4.46 6.04
CA LEU A 108 1.49 -5.85 5.59
C LEU A 108 2.71 -6.51 6.23
N ILE A 109 3.84 -5.79 6.32
CA ILE A 109 5.06 -6.27 7.01
C ILE A 109 4.78 -6.49 8.50
N PHE A 110 4.06 -5.57 9.14
CA PHE A 110 3.67 -5.70 10.54
C PHE A 110 2.78 -6.93 10.76
N ILE A 111 1.78 -7.15 9.90
CA ILE A 111 0.90 -8.32 9.96
C ILE A 111 1.70 -9.60 9.76
N PHE A 112 2.62 -9.64 8.79
CA PHE A 112 3.50 -10.80 8.57
C PHE A 112 4.32 -11.16 9.82
N LYS A 113 4.78 -10.16 10.57
CA LYS A 113 5.62 -10.37 11.75
C LYS A 113 4.84 -10.79 13.01
N HIS A 114 3.62 -10.25 13.21
CA HIS A 114 2.88 -10.39 14.46
C HIS A 114 1.63 -11.30 14.38
N TYR A 115 1.16 -11.64 13.18
CA TYR A 115 -0.05 -12.45 12.96
C TYR A 115 0.28 -13.73 12.19
N PRO A 116 -0.59 -14.76 12.23
CA PRO A 116 -0.38 -15.99 11.47
C PRO A 116 -0.37 -15.72 9.96
N LEU A 117 0.38 -16.53 9.21
CA LEU A 117 0.50 -16.45 7.74
C LEU A 117 -0.85 -16.41 7.01
N ARG A 118 -1.87 -17.05 7.58
CA ARG A 118 -3.23 -17.05 7.04
C ARG A 118 -3.82 -15.64 6.94
N SER A 119 -3.55 -14.79 7.93
CA SER A 119 -4.00 -13.40 7.94
C SER A 119 -3.26 -12.55 6.90
N LEU A 120 -1.95 -12.82 6.68
CA LEU A 120 -1.20 -12.19 5.58
C LEU A 120 -1.80 -12.57 4.21
N PHE A 121 -2.11 -13.85 4.01
CA PHE A 121 -2.77 -14.28 2.76
C PHE A 121 -4.09 -13.54 2.59
N SER A 122 -4.92 -13.48 3.62
CA SER A 122 -6.20 -12.77 3.56
C SER A 122 -6.05 -11.31 3.14
N CYS A 123 -5.08 -10.60 3.74
CA CYS A 123 -4.78 -9.22 3.37
C CYS A 123 -4.29 -9.10 1.92
N SER A 124 -3.41 -10.01 1.49
CA SER A 124 -2.85 -10.02 0.13
C SER A 124 -3.93 -10.29 -0.93
N TYR A 125 -4.82 -11.26 -0.67
CA TYR A 125 -6.01 -11.47 -1.49
C TYR A 125 -6.89 -10.21 -1.54
N GLY A 126 -7.07 -9.53 -0.40
CA GLY A 126 -7.82 -8.28 -0.35
C GLY A 126 -7.19 -7.18 -1.19
N VAL A 127 -5.86 -7.02 -1.14
CA VAL A 127 -5.12 -6.05 -1.96
C VAL A 127 -5.32 -6.30 -3.45
N VAL A 128 -5.16 -7.55 -3.89
CA VAL A 128 -5.31 -7.92 -5.30
C VAL A 128 -6.75 -7.76 -5.76
N SER A 129 -7.71 -8.27 -4.99
CA SER A 129 -9.14 -8.11 -5.29
C SER A 129 -9.56 -6.65 -5.34
N GLY A 130 -9.10 -5.81 -4.41
CA GLY A 130 -9.43 -4.39 -4.39
C GLY A 130 -8.80 -3.61 -5.54
N PHE A 131 -7.57 -3.97 -5.94
CA PHE A 131 -6.96 -3.44 -7.16
C PHE A 131 -7.74 -3.82 -8.42
N LEU A 132 -8.14 -5.09 -8.56
CA LEU A 132 -8.96 -5.55 -9.69
C LEU A 132 -10.34 -4.90 -9.70
N LEU A 133 -10.97 -4.76 -8.53
CA LEU A 133 -12.25 -4.10 -8.37
C LEU A 133 -12.17 -2.61 -8.73
N TYR A 134 -11.08 -1.94 -8.35
CA TYR A 134 -10.80 -0.58 -8.79
C TYR A 134 -10.69 -0.48 -10.31
N ILE A 135 -9.92 -1.36 -10.96
CA ILE A 135 -9.78 -1.38 -12.43
C ILE A 135 -11.13 -1.62 -13.09
N PHE A 136 -11.93 -2.53 -12.54
CA PHE A 136 -13.26 -2.83 -13.07
C PHE A 136 -14.20 -1.62 -13.00
N LEU A 137 -14.16 -0.84 -11.91
CA LEU A 137 -15.06 0.31 -11.72
C LEU A 137 -14.57 1.60 -12.40
N PHE A 138 -13.27 1.86 -12.36
CA PHE A 138 -12.68 3.16 -12.74
C PHE A 138 -11.67 3.08 -13.88
N GLY A 139 -11.31 1.87 -14.34
CA GLY A 139 -10.26 1.66 -15.33
C GLY A 139 -8.84 1.70 -14.74
N LEU A 140 -7.84 1.71 -15.62
CA LEU A 140 -6.44 1.78 -15.20
C LEU A 140 -6.15 3.13 -14.51
N PRO A 141 -5.44 3.14 -13.37
CA PRO A 141 -5.13 4.38 -12.67
C PRO A 141 -4.25 5.31 -13.53
N ASN A 142 -4.59 6.60 -13.56
CA ASN A 142 -3.87 7.63 -14.33
C ASN A 142 -2.39 7.79 -13.95
N LEU A 143 -1.98 7.23 -12.81
CA LEU A 143 -0.59 7.12 -12.38
C LEU A 143 0.26 6.28 -13.35
N VAL A 144 -0.35 5.29 -14.01
CA VAL A 144 0.31 4.38 -14.96
C VAL A 144 0.24 4.91 -16.40
N VAL A 145 -0.79 5.68 -16.74
CA VAL A 145 -1.16 5.95 -18.14
C VAL A 145 -0.67 7.30 -18.68
N ASN A 146 -0.20 8.24 -17.85
CA ASN A 146 0.23 9.58 -18.32
C ASN A 146 1.75 9.76 -18.36
N PRO A 147 2.39 9.65 -19.56
CA PRO A 147 3.72 10.16 -19.85
C PRO A 147 3.72 11.64 -20.31
N GLY A 148 2.61 12.36 -20.14
CA GLY A 148 2.47 13.78 -20.52
C GLY A 148 2.85 14.75 -19.42
#